data_AF-A0A2Z7CMG2-F1
#
_entry.id   AF-A0A2Z7CMG2-F1
#
_cell.length_a   1.000
_cell.length_b   1.000
_cell.length_c   1.000
_cell.angle_alpha   90.00
_cell.angle_beta   90.00
_cell.angle_gamma   90.00
#
_symmetry.space_group_name_H-M   'P 1'
#
loop_
_entity.id
_entity.type
_entity.pdbx_description
1 polymer ?
#
loop_
_entity_poly.entity_id
_entity_poly.type
_entity_poly.pdbx_seq_one_letter_code
_entity_poly.pdbx_strand_id
1 'polypeptide(L)'
;MFSKIKTCTTAKEIWEKLTQICEGNDKTKENMLTVSKQKYESIKMREGETMVEFDERFSAFVTELNSLGKEYSNRELALKVMRALPREWDVKTMAMRESKDLNKIELHDLFANLKAYEFELQTRSEAGPSTTQTNKALAAETSEQCSPSKTEEQLSNDVMSLFVMKFGKFMRRTQNLSFNYNNAHKSDKLQLI
;
A
#
# COMPACT_ATOMS: atom_id res chain seq x y z
N MET A 1 20.47 19.71 29.93
CA MET A 1 20.57 20.68 28.82
C MET A 1 21.46 21.87 29.20
N PHE A 2 21.17 22.58 30.30
CA PHE A 2 21.96 23.73 30.78
C PHE A 2 23.46 23.44 31.05
N SER A 3 23.77 22.25 31.59
CA SER A 3 25.14 21.80 31.84
C SER A 3 26.02 21.69 30.58
N LYS A 4 25.42 21.55 29.40
CA LYS A 4 26.13 21.45 28.11
C LYS A 4 26.40 22.82 27.48
N ILE A 5 25.65 23.87 27.83
CA ILE A 5 25.76 25.23 27.26
C ILE A 5 26.42 26.23 28.19
N LYS A 6 26.65 25.89 29.47
CA LYS A 6 27.28 26.77 30.47
C LYS A 6 28.69 27.26 30.11
N THR A 7 29.36 26.61 29.16
CA THR A 7 30.72 26.96 28.71
C THR A 7 30.73 27.85 27.47
N CYS A 8 29.57 28.10 26.87
CA CYS A 8 29.44 28.94 25.68
C CYS A 8 29.42 30.41 26.13
N THR A 9 30.20 31.25 25.47
CA THR A 9 30.36 32.66 25.85
C THR A 9 29.53 33.60 24.96
N THR A 10 29.09 33.12 23.80
CA THR A 10 28.28 33.91 22.87
C THR A 10 26.89 33.31 22.67
N ALA A 11 25.90 34.18 22.41
CA ALA A 11 24.54 33.76 22.09
C ALA A 11 24.50 32.84 20.85
N LYS A 12 25.41 33.05 19.89
CA LYS A 12 25.58 32.20 18.72
C LYS A 12 25.98 30.77 19.09
N GLU A 13 26.99 30.60 19.94
CA GLU A 13 27.43 29.26 20.40
C GLU A 13 26.36 28.53 21.21
N ILE A 14 25.61 29.26 22.05
CA ILE A 14 24.49 28.70 22.82
C ILE A 14 23.40 28.20 21.86
N TRP A 15 23.06 28.99 20.84
CA TRP A 15 22.08 28.62 19.82
C TRP A 15 22.54 27.40 19.03
N GLU A 16 23.76 27.39 18.49
CA GLU A 16 24.33 26.25 17.76
C GLU A 16 24.34 24.96 18.60
N LYS A 17 24.74 25.04 19.88
CA LYS A 17 24.68 23.86 20.77
C LYS A 17 23.26 23.41 21.07
N LEU A 18 22.31 24.33 21.24
CA LEU A 18 20.91 23.96 21.45
C LEU A 18 20.35 23.27 20.21
N THR A 19 20.59 23.82 19.03
CA THR A 19 20.25 23.19 17.74
C THR A 19 20.85 21.79 17.65
N GLN A 20 22.13 21.62 17.99
CA GLN A 20 22.81 20.32 17.97
C GLN A 20 22.24 19.31 18.98
N ILE A 21 21.79 19.77 20.16
CA ILE A 21 21.20 18.89 21.19
C ILE A 21 19.75 18.52 20.84
N CYS A 22 19.00 19.44 20.23
CA CYS A 22 17.59 19.25 19.91
C CYS A 22 17.37 18.53 18.57
N GLU A 23 18.15 18.84 17.53
CA GLU A 23 18.05 18.23 16.20
C GLU A 23 19.02 17.06 15.99
N GLY A 24 19.95 16.84 16.93
CA GLY A 24 21.10 15.95 16.75
C GLY A 24 22.28 16.66 16.09
N ASN A 25 23.50 16.13 16.29
CA ASN A 25 24.65 16.59 15.51
C ASN A 25 24.56 16.09 14.06
N ASP A 26 25.26 16.73 13.13
CA ASP A 26 25.26 16.33 11.71
C ASP A 26 25.58 14.84 11.53
N LYS A 27 26.42 14.29 12.40
CA LYS A 27 26.77 12.86 12.44
C LYS A 27 25.58 11.97 12.82
N THR A 28 24.67 12.41 13.67
CA THR A 28 23.42 11.70 13.98
C THR A 28 22.49 11.73 12.77
N LYS A 29 22.33 12.88 12.10
CA LYS A 29 21.52 12.98 10.87
C LYS A 29 22.07 12.10 9.76
N GLU A 30 23.40 12.06 9.58
CA GLU A 30 24.08 11.19 8.61
C GLU A 30 23.90 9.70 8.94
N ASN A 31 24.03 9.31 10.21
CA ASN A 31 23.77 7.95 10.66
C ASN A 31 22.31 7.54 10.43
N MET A 32 21.36 8.42 10.75
CA MET A 32 19.94 8.19 10.49
C MET A 32 19.69 8.01 8.99
N LEU A 33 20.19 8.91 8.15
CA LEU A 33 20.08 8.80 6.70
C LEU A 33 20.65 7.47 6.19
N THR A 34 21.80 7.05 6.71
CA THR A 34 22.41 5.76 6.36
C THR A 34 21.49 4.59 6.71
N VAL A 35 20.92 4.58 7.91
CA VAL A 35 19.98 3.54 8.37
C VAL A 35 18.69 3.56 7.55
N SER A 36 18.08 4.72 7.33
CA SER A 36 16.84 4.85 6.55
C SER A 36 17.06 4.43 5.10
N LYS A 37 18.22 4.74 4.50
CA LYS A 37 18.60 4.25 3.17
C LYS A 37 18.76 2.73 3.14
N GLN A 38 19.36 2.12 4.14
CA GLN A 38 19.46 0.65 4.23
C GLN A 38 18.09 -0.02 4.35
N LYS A 39 17.17 0.55 5.15
CA LYS A 39 15.79 0.06 5.26
C LYS A 39 15.03 0.20 3.94
N TYR A 40 15.17 1.34 3.27
CA TYR A 40 14.62 1.53 1.94
C TYR A 40 15.17 0.50 0.97
N GLU A 41 16.48 0.24 0.98
CA GLU A 41 17.08 -0.73 0.06
C GLU A 41 16.62 -2.17 0.30
N SER A 42 16.37 -2.53 1.55
CA SER A 42 15.88 -3.86 1.93
C SER A 42 14.36 -4.00 1.91
N ILE A 43 13.61 -2.95 1.58
CA ILE A 43 12.16 -3.00 1.60
C ILE A 43 11.63 -4.04 0.60
N LYS A 44 10.73 -4.89 1.12
CA LYS A 44 9.96 -5.87 0.37
C LYS A 44 8.56 -5.93 0.96
N MET A 45 7.59 -6.24 0.11
CA MET A 45 6.26 -6.60 0.53
C MET A 45 6.34 -7.89 1.36
N ARG A 46 5.74 -7.89 2.54
CA ARG A 46 5.76 -9.03 3.45
C ARG A 46 4.72 -10.08 3.01
N GLU A 47 4.89 -11.31 3.47
CA GLU A 47 3.88 -12.35 3.25
C GLU A 47 2.58 -11.99 3.97
N GLY A 48 1.45 -12.08 3.26
CA GLY A 48 0.14 -11.69 3.78
C GLY A 48 -0.10 -10.19 3.94
N GLU A 49 0.89 -9.34 3.64
CA GLU A 49 0.73 -7.88 3.59
C GLU A 49 -0.13 -7.52 2.38
N THR A 50 -1.11 -6.64 2.58
CA THR A 50 -1.92 -6.10 1.48
C THR A 50 -1.19 -4.98 0.76
N MET A 51 -1.58 -4.67 -0.48
CA MET A 51 -0.99 -3.56 -1.22
C MET A 51 -1.18 -2.21 -0.51
N VAL A 52 -2.25 -2.04 0.26
CA VAL A 52 -2.49 -0.82 1.05
C VAL A 52 -1.49 -0.67 2.20
N GLU A 53 -1.27 -1.73 2.97
CA GLU A 53 -0.28 -1.72 4.06
C GLU A 53 1.15 -1.53 3.53
N PHE A 54 1.45 -2.11 2.36
CA PHE A 54 2.74 -1.92 1.71
C PHE A 54 2.94 -0.47 1.22
N ASP A 55 1.91 0.14 0.62
CA ASP A 55 1.93 1.56 0.22
C ASP A 55 2.20 2.48 1.42
N GLU A 56 1.46 2.33 2.52
CA GLU A 56 1.64 3.15 3.72
C GLU A 56 3.08 3.06 4.26
N ARG A 57 3.63 1.84 4.37
CA ARG A 57 5.01 1.61 4.78
C ARG A 57 6.01 2.25 3.82
N PHE A 58 5.83 2.06 2.52
CA PHE A 58 6.74 2.59 1.51
C PHE A 58 6.72 4.13 1.53
N SER A 59 5.54 4.73 1.57
CA SER A 59 5.33 6.17 1.65
C SER A 59 5.92 6.79 2.91
N ALA A 60 5.87 6.09 4.05
CA ALA A 60 6.54 6.51 5.28
C ALA A 60 8.07 6.56 5.11
N PHE A 61 8.69 5.57 4.46
CA PHE A 61 10.13 5.59 4.19
C PHE A 61 10.54 6.72 3.24
N VAL A 62 9.75 6.97 2.19
CA VAL A 62 10.02 8.09 1.26
C VAL A 62 9.93 9.42 1.98
N THR A 63 8.93 9.60 2.84
CA THR A 63 8.77 10.81 3.65
C THR A 63 9.93 11.00 4.63
N GLU A 64 10.36 9.93 5.30
CA GLU A 64 11.52 9.93 6.20
C GLU A 64 12.79 10.35 5.44
N LEU A 65 13.06 9.75 4.28
CA LEU A 65 14.24 10.08 3.46
C LEU A 65 14.20 11.51 2.94
N ASN A 66 13.05 11.99 2.48
CA ASN A 66 12.87 13.38 2.04
C ASN A 66 13.15 14.36 3.20
N SER A 67 12.69 14.07 4.42
CA SER A 67 12.97 14.92 5.59
C SER A 67 14.46 14.94 5.99
N LEU A 68 15.22 13.91 5.62
CA LEU A 68 16.67 13.82 5.76
C LEU A 68 17.42 14.40 4.54
N GLY A 69 16.72 15.05 3.60
CA GLY A 69 17.30 15.69 2.42
C GLY A 69 17.64 14.73 1.27
N LYS A 70 17.15 13.49 1.31
CA LYS A 70 17.35 12.50 0.24
C LYS A 70 16.06 12.29 -0.55
N GLU A 71 16.01 12.91 -1.72
CA GLU A 71 14.93 12.73 -2.68
C GLU A 71 15.24 11.65 -3.72
N TYR A 72 14.18 11.04 -4.24
CA TYR A 72 14.19 10.05 -5.32
C TYR A 72 13.26 10.51 -6.44
N SER A 73 13.67 10.29 -7.68
CA SER A 73 12.83 10.53 -8.84
C SER A 73 11.65 9.54 -8.89
N ASN A 74 10.58 9.94 -9.58
CA ASN A 74 9.43 9.08 -9.86
C ASN A 74 9.83 7.71 -10.43
N ARG A 75 10.79 7.69 -11.35
CA ARG A 75 11.33 6.46 -11.93
C ARG A 75 11.99 5.56 -10.89
N GLU A 76 12.82 6.13 -10.01
CA GLU A 76 13.51 5.37 -8.96
C GLU A 76 12.50 4.75 -7.99
N LEU A 77 11.52 5.53 -7.53
CA LEU A 77 10.45 5.06 -6.66
C LEU A 77 9.63 3.96 -7.33
N ALA A 78 9.20 4.16 -8.58
CA ALA A 78 8.41 3.18 -9.31
C ALA A 78 9.15 1.85 -9.49
N LEU A 79 10.41 1.91 -9.91
CA LEU A 79 11.24 0.72 -10.04
C LEU A 79 11.52 0.05 -8.70
N LYS A 80 11.61 0.81 -7.61
CA LYS A 80 11.81 0.26 -6.27
C LYS A 80 10.59 -0.52 -5.82
N VAL A 81 9.39 0.07 -5.95
CA VAL A 81 8.11 -0.61 -5.65
C VAL A 81 8.01 -1.90 -6.45
N MET A 82 8.17 -1.85 -7.77
CA MET A 82 8.08 -3.05 -8.63
C MET A 82 9.05 -4.17 -8.22
N ARG A 83 10.28 -3.83 -7.81
CA ARG A 83 11.28 -4.81 -7.34
C ARG A 83 11.01 -5.35 -5.93
N ALA A 84 10.24 -4.62 -5.13
CA ALA A 84 9.90 -4.99 -3.76
C ALA A 84 8.66 -5.90 -3.70
N LEU A 85 7.90 -6.00 -4.80
CA LEU A 85 6.74 -6.88 -4.88
C LEU A 85 7.14 -8.36 -5.01
N PRO A 86 6.27 -9.28 -4.54
CA PRO A 86 6.43 -10.73 -4.73
C PRO A 86 6.38 -11.14 -6.21
N ARG A 87 6.90 -12.33 -6.55
CA ARG A 87 7.01 -12.81 -7.95
C ARG A 87 5.67 -12.96 -8.65
N GLU A 88 4.60 -13.14 -7.90
CA GLU A 88 3.22 -13.20 -8.38
C GLU A 88 2.79 -11.92 -9.12
N TRP A 89 3.50 -10.81 -8.89
CA TRP A 89 3.28 -9.52 -9.52
C TRP A 89 4.14 -9.29 -10.77
N ASP A 90 5.02 -10.23 -11.15
CA ASP A 90 5.97 -10.06 -12.27
C ASP A 90 5.25 -9.71 -13.58
N VAL A 91 4.16 -10.41 -13.91
CA VAL A 91 3.38 -10.15 -15.14
C VAL A 91 2.85 -8.71 -15.16
N LYS A 92 2.28 -8.25 -14.04
CA LYS A 92 1.73 -6.90 -13.92
C LYS A 92 2.82 -5.85 -14.01
N THR A 93 3.94 -6.04 -13.30
CA THR A 93 5.05 -5.08 -13.28
C THR A 93 5.77 -4.99 -14.62
N MET A 94 5.92 -6.11 -15.35
CA MET A 94 6.44 -6.14 -16.72
C MET A 94 5.53 -5.37 -17.68
N ALA A 95 4.22 -5.66 -17.67
CA ALA A 95 3.27 -4.94 -18.52
C ALA A 95 3.27 -3.43 -18.24
N MET A 96 3.39 -3.02 -16.98
CA MET A 96 3.50 -1.59 -16.61
C MET A 96 4.81 -0.96 -17.11
N ARG A 97 5.92 -1.68 -17.10
CA ARG A 97 7.21 -1.20 -17.62
C ARG A 97 7.18 -0.97 -19.13
N GLU A 98 6.44 -1.79 -19.86
CA GLU A 98 6.31 -1.69 -21.31
C GLU A 98 5.29 -0.63 -21.75
N SER A 99 4.21 -0.45 -20.99
CA SER A 99 3.09 0.41 -21.38
C SER A 99 3.10 1.83 -20.78
N LYS A 100 3.82 2.07 -19.68
CA LYS A 100 3.82 3.36 -18.98
C LYS A 100 5.18 4.05 -19.02
N ASP A 101 5.18 5.37 -19.12
CA ASP A 101 6.38 6.19 -18.91
C ASP A 101 6.68 6.32 -17.41
N LEU A 102 7.62 5.50 -16.93
CA LEU A 102 8.02 5.49 -15.52
C LEU A 102 8.63 6.79 -15.03
N ASN A 103 9.06 7.70 -15.93
CA ASN A 103 9.57 9.01 -15.50
C ASN A 103 8.44 9.96 -15.09
N LYS A 104 7.23 9.74 -15.59
CA LYS A 104 6.06 10.60 -15.38
C LYS A 104 5.05 10.02 -14.42
N ILE A 105 5.11 8.72 -14.13
CA ILE A 105 4.17 8.08 -13.21
C ILE A 105 4.42 8.55 -11.77
N GLU A 106 3.40 9.13 -11.15
CA GLU A 106 3.46 9.49 -9.74
C GLU A 106 3.32 8.24 -8.85
N LEU A 107 3.90 8.28 -7.66
CA LEU A 107 3.87 7.16 -6.72
C LEU A 107 2.43 6.76 -6.36
N HIS A 108 1.56 7.75 -6.17
CA HIS A 108 0.14 7.53 -5.90
C HIS A 108 -0.55 6.76 -7.03
N ASP A 109 -0.33 7.15 -8.29
CA ASP A 109 -0.95 6.49 -9.46
C ASP A 109 -0.42 5.06 -9.67
N LEU A 110 0.85 4.83 -9.37
CA LEU A 110 1.42 3.49 -9.34
C LEU A 110 0.69 2.61 -8.32
N PHE A 111 0.57 3.05 -7.08
CA PHE A 111 -0.11 2.28 -6.04
C PHE A 111 -1.61 2.13 -6.30
N ALA A 112 -2.28 3.14 -6.85
CA ALA A 112 -3.67 3.02 -7.27
C ALA A 112 -3.86 1.90 -8.29
N ASN A 113 -2.95 1.79 -9.28
CA ASN A 113 -2.99 0.74 -10.28
C ASN A 113 -2.74 -0.66 -9.70
N LEU A 114 -1.81 -0.75 -8.74
CA LEU A 114 -1.48 -2.01 -8.07
C LEU A 114 -2.63 -2.47 -7.15
N LYS A 115 -3.27 -1.56 -6.40
CA LYS A 115 -4.46 -1.85 -5.57
C LYS A 115 -5.64 -2.32 -6.42
N ALA A 116 -5.87 -1.69 -7.58
CA ALA A 116 -6.90 -2.12 -8.51
C ALA A 116 -6.66 -3.57 -8.99
N TYR A 117 -5.42 -3.90 -9.31
CA TYR A 117 -5.04 -5.27 -9.70
C TYR A 117 -5.17 -6.28 -8.54
N GLU A 118 -4.82 -5.90 -7.32
CA GLU A 118 -5.05 -6.73 -6.12
C GLU A 118 -6.54 -7.08 -5.97
N PHE A 119 -7.40 -6.08 -6.13
CA PHE A 119 -8.84 -6.25 -6.06
C PHE A 119 -9.36 -7.21 -7.14
N GLU A 120 -8.91 -7.05 -8.39
CA GLU A 120 -9.25 -7.96 -9.49
C GLU A 120 -8.83 -9.41 -9.19
N LEU A 121 -7.61 -9.63 -8.70
CA LEU A 121 -7.12 -10.96 -8.30
C LEU A 121 -8.01 -11.59 -7.22
N GLN A 122 -8.38 -10.83 -6.19
CA GLN A 122 -9.28 -11.31 -5.14
C GLN A 122 -10.65 -11.68 -5.71
N THR A 123 -11.17 -10.89 -6.67
CA THR A 123 -12.46 -11.18 -7.29
C THR A 123 -12.44 -12.48 -8.09
N ARG A 124 -11.31 -12.84 -8.72
CA ARG A 124 -11.14 -14.05 -9.53
C ARG A 124 -10.82 -15.29 -8.69
N SER A 125 -10.05 -15.16 -7.61
CA SER A 125 -9.72 -16.28 -6.71
C SER A 125 -10.93 -16.82 -5.94
N GLU A 126 -11.93 -15.97 -5.64
CA GLU A 126 -13.17 -16.37 -4.97
C GLU A 126 -14.23 -16.91 -5.96
N ALA A 127 -14.00 -16.76 -7.26
CA ALA A 127 -14.73 -17.45 -8.31
C ALA A 127 -14.00 -18.76 -8.64
N GLY A 128 -14.09 -19.74 -7.73
CA GLY A 128 -13.64 -21.11 -8.03
C GLY A 128 -14.30 -21.64 -9.31
N PRO A 129 -13.71 -22.66 -9.98
CA PRO A 129 -14.27 -23.21 -11.20
C PRO A 129 -15.70 -23.65 -10.90
N SER A 130 -16.68 -23.11 -11.61
CA SER A 130 -18.04 -23.64 -11.59
C SER A 130 -18.03 -24.98 -12.33
N THR A 131 -17.41 -26.01 -11.74
CA THR A 131 -17.57 -27.40 -12.14
C THR A 131 -18.71 -27.96 -11.31
N THR A 132 -19.93 -27.66 -11.74
CA THR A 132 -21.05 -28.60 -11.64
C THR A 132 -22.06 -28.24 -12.73
N GLN A 133 -21.59 -28.32 -13.99
CA GLN A 133 -22.47 -28.87 -15.03
C GLN A 133 -22.77 -30.31 -14.60
N THR A 134 -23.84 -30.47 -13.84
CA THR A 134 -24.43 -31.79 -13.65
C THR A 134 -24.90 -32.24 -15.02
N ASN A 135 -24.17 -33.18 -15.60
CA ASN A 135 -24.63 -33.99 -16.71
C ASN A 135 -25.93 -34.66 -16.27
N LYS A 136 -27.08 -34.07 -16.60
CA LYS A 136 -28.34 -34.80 -16.65
C LYS A 136 -28.47 -35.31 -18.06
N ALA A 137 -28.19 -36.61 -18.18
CA ALA A 137 -28.38 -37.38 -19.38
C ALA A 137 -29.78 -37.16 -19.95
N LEU A 138 -29.79 -37.04 -21.27
CA LEU A 138 -30.95 -37.01 -22.15
C LEU A 138 -31.78 -38.29 -21.93
N ALA A 139 -32.97 -38.18 -21.36
CA ALA A 139 -34.05 -39.12 -21.58
C ALA A 139 -35.17 -38.34 -22.25
N ALA A 140 -35.35 -38.61 -23.54
CA ALA A 140 -36.41 -38.04 -24.34
C ALA A 140 -37.77 -38.51 -23.83
N GLU A 141 -38.71 -37.59 -23.67
CA GLU A 141 -40.03 -37.66 -24.30
C GLU A 141 -40.76 -36.31 -24.18
N THR A 142 -41.32 -35.93 -25.32
CA THR A 142 -42.18 -34.81 -25.71
C THR A 142 -43.16 -34.26 -24.67
N SER A 143 -43.15 -32.94 -24.46
CA SER A 143 -44.32 -32.06 -24.58
C SER A 143 -43.87 -30.59 -24.62
N GLU A 144 -44.41 -29.85 -25.58
CA GLU A 144 -44.18 -28.43 -25.86
C GLU A 144 -44.36 -27.53 -24.62
N GLN A 145 -43.38 -26.64 -24.38
CA GLN A 145 -43.63 -25.20 -24.24
C GLN A 145 -42.31 -24.40 -24.26
N CYS A 146 -42.34 -23.30 -25.00
CA CYS A 146 -41.24 -22.48 -25.46
C CYS A 146 -40.96 -21.32 -24.47
N SER A 147 -39.72 -21.22 -23.96
CA SER A 147 -38.90 -20.01 -23.63
C SER A 147 -39.50 -18.83 -22.80
N PRO A 148 -38.71 -18.12 -21.94
CA PRO A 148 -37.47 -17.49 -22.39
C PRO A 148 -36.26 -17.50 -21.43
N SER A 149 -35.10 -17.54 -22.09
CA SER A 149 -33.83 -16.91 -21.76
C SER A 149 -33.74 -16.14 -20.44
N LYS A 150 -32.76 -16.50 -19.59
CA LYS A 150 -32.21 -15.55 -18.63
C LYS A 150 -31.61 -14.39 -19.42
N THR A 151 -32.33 -13.28 -19.47
CA THR A 151 -31.91 -12.04 -20.14
C THR A 151 -30.58 -11.57 -19.58
N GLU A 152 -29.70 -11.07 -20.45
CA GLU A 152 -28.38 -10.51 -20.12
C GLU A 152 -28.42 -9.51 -18.95
N GLU A 153 -29.56 -8.84 -18.75
CA GLU A 153 -29.82 -7.90 -17.65
C GLU A 153 -29.79 -8.54 -16.25
N GLN A 154 -30.28 -9.78 -16.08
CA GLN A 154 -30.26 -10.45 -14.78
C GLN A 154 -28.85 -10.91 -14.41
N LEU A 155 -28.10 -11.44 -15.38
CA LEU A 155 -26.68 -11.77 -15.22
C LEU A 155 -25.86 -10.51 -14.89
N SER A 156 -26.14 -9.39 -15.55
CA SER A 156 -25.50 -8.11 -15.28
C SER A 156 -25.78 -7.61 -13.85
N ASN A 157 -27.03 -7.65 -13.40
CA ASN A 157 -27.40 -7.25 -12.04
C ASN A 157 -26.76 -8.12 -10.96
N ASP A 158 -26.71 -9.45 -11.15
CA ASP A 158 -26.04 -10.36 -10.20
C ASP A 158 -24.53 -10.13 -10.16
N VAL A 159 -23.90 -9.90 -11.31
CA VAL A 159 -22.46 -9.56 -11.41
C VAL A 159 -22.16 -8.21 -10.77
N MET A 160 -23.01 -7.21 -10.98
CA MET A 160 -22.89 -5.88 -10.36
C MET A 160 -23.11 -5.94 -8.85
N SER A 161 -24.08 -6.73 -8.37
CA SER A 161 -24.31 -6.97 -6.94
C SER A 161 -23.10 -7.65 -6.30
N LEU A 162 -22.53 -8.66 -6.95
CA LEU A 162 -21.28 -9.31 -6.50
C LEU A 162 -20.11 -8.33 -6.48
N PHE A 163 -20.00 -7.44 -7.47
CA PHE A 163 -18.97 -6.39 -7.48
C PHE A 163 -19.14 -5.43 -6.30
N VAL A 164 -20.35 -4.92 -6.06
CA VAL A 164 -20.65 -4.00 -4.94
C VAL A 164 -20.39 -4.68 -3.59
N MET A 165 -20.77 -5.95 -3.43
CA MET A 165 -20.51 -6.71 -2.21
C MET A 165 -19.00 -6.94 -1.99
N LYS A 166 -18.24 -7.28 -3.05
CA LYS A 166 -16.78 -7.45 -3.00
C LYS A 166 -16.07 -6.13 -2.73
N PHE A 167 -16.46 -5.06 -3.41
CA PHE A 167 -15.95 -3.71 -3.20
C PHE A 167 -16.21 -3.26 -1.76
N GLY A 168 -17.41 -3.49 -1.23
CA GLY A 168 -17.74 -3.20 0.17
C GLY A 168 -16.94 -4.04 1.18
N LYS A 169 -16.51 -5.27 0.84
CA LYS A 169 -15.59 -6.06 1.68
C LYS A 169 -14.16 -5.51 1.61
N PHE A 170 -13.68 -5.17 0.41
CA PHE A 170 -12.38 -4.54 0.19
C PHE A 170 -12.26 -3.23 0.98
N MET A 171 -13.24 -2.33 0.84
CA MET A 171 -13.28 -1.06 1.56
C MET A 171 -13.35 -1.23 3.07
N ARG A 172 -14.01 -2.28 3.59
CA ARG A 172 -14.00 -2.58 5.03
C ARG A 172 -12.63 -3.08 5.51
N ARG A 173 -11.92 -3.88 4.72
CA ARG A 173 -10.54 -4.28 5.05
C ARG A 173 -9.62 -3.05 5.08
N THR A 174 -9.75 -2.13 4.12
CA THR A 174 -8.91 -0.93 4.07
C THR A 174 -9.29 0.13 5.11
N GLN A 175 -10.58 0.31 5.44
CA GLN A 175 -11.01 1.28 6.47
C GLN A 175 -10.72 0.86 7.91
N ASN A 176 -10.71 -0.45 8.22
CA ASN A 176 -10.35 -0.92 9.57
C ASN A 176 -8.90 -0.56 9.95
N LEU A 177 -8.02 -0.30 8.98
CA LEU A 177 -6.68 0.25 9.23
C LEU A 177 -6.70 1.74 9.58
N SER A 178 -7.52 2.54 8.88
CA SER A 178 -7.62 3.99 9.12
C SER A 178 -8.10 4.36 10.54
N PHE A 179 -8.89 3.49 11.18
CA PHE A 179 -9.41 3.72 12.53
C PHE A 179 -8.40 3.40 13.65
N ASN A 180 -7.34 2.63 13.38
CA ASN A 180 -6.38 2.24 14.41
C ASN A 180 -5.30 3.33 14.67
N TYR A 181 -5.20 4.33 13.79
CA TYR A 181 -4.23 5.42 13.91
C TYR A 181 -4.58 6.45 14.99
N ASN A 182 -5.86 6.53 15.40
CA ASN A 182 -6.31 7.54 16.37
C ASN A 182 -6.26 7.08 17.85
N ASN A 183 -5.99 5.81 18.13
CA ASN A 183 -5.96 5.29 19.51
C ASN A 183 -4.55 5.11 20.10
N ALA A 184 -3.48 5.21 19.31
CA ALA A 184 -2.11 5.02 19.79
C ALA A 184 -1.47 6.25 20.45
N HIS A 185 -2.14 7.42 20.43
CA HIS A 185 -1.60 8.68 20.98
C HIS A 185 -2.31 9.23 22.22
N LYS A 186 -3.18 8.45 22.88
CA LYS A 186 -3.92 8.92 24.06
C LYS A 186 -3.59 8.21 25.39
N SER A 187 -2.65 7.26 25.43
CA SER A 187 -2.41 6.46 26.65
C SER A 187 -1.22 6.87 27.53
N ASP A 188 -0.43 7.91 27.20
CA ASP A 188 0.73 8.33 28.01
C ASP A 188 0.55 9.67 28.76
N LYS A 189 -0.68 10.06 29.05
CA LYS A 189 -0.98 11.06 30.08
C LYS A 189 -2.06 10.51 30.98
N LEU A 190 -1.67 9.78 32.03
CA LEU A 190 -2.37 9.70 33.32
C LEU A 190 -1.56 8.79 34.27
N GLN A 191 -0.41 9.25 34.76
CA GLN A 191 0.12 8.91 36.09
C GLN A 191 1.08 10.01 36.54
N LEU A 192 0.55 11.02 37.25
CA LEU A 192 1.26 11.85 38.23
C LEU A 192 0.25 12.83 38.85
N ILE A 193 -0.45 12.35 39.86
CA ILE A 193 -0.79 13.12 41.06
C ILE A 193 -0.12 12.40 42.21
#